data_AF-A0A522X959-F1
#
_entry.id   AF-A0A522X959-F1
#
_cell.length_a   1.000
_cell.length_b   1.000
_cell.length_c   1.000
_cell.angle_alpha   90.00
_cell.angle_beta   90.00
_cell.angle_gamma   90.00
#
_symmetry.space_group_name_H-M   'P 1'
#
loop_
_entity.id
_entity.type
_entity.pdbx_description
1 polymer ?
#
loop_
_entity_poly.entity_id
_entity_poly.type
_entity_poly.pdbx_seq_one_letter_code
_entity_poly.pdbx_strand_id
1 'polypeptide(L)'
;GVGAEERGQSEAIGRNLYEMTELRVPIICTVIGEGGSGGALAIAVGDALLMLQYGTYSVISPEGCASILWKSAEKAPDAAETLGITATRLKALGLVDKIINEPLGGAHRDYPAIMLNVKKALQDALKTVQSKPAASMLQDRFNRLMSYGKFKEIAL
;
A
#
# COMPACT_ATOMS: atom_id res chain seq x y z
N GLY A 1 -0.75 0.29 -21.46
CA GLY A 1 -0.14 0.33 -22.83
C GLY A 1 -1.00 -0.49 -23.77
N VAL A 2 -0.97 -0.29 -25.09
CA VAL A 2 -2.00 -0.82 -26.02
C VAL A 2 -2.29 -2.31 -25.81
N GLY A 3 -1.29 -3.19 -25.84
CA GLY A 3 -1.52 -4.61 -25.62
C GLY A 3 -2.02 -4.96 -24.22
N ALA A 4 -1.72 -4.16 -23.20
CA ALA A 4 -2.29 -4.35 -21.86
C ALA A 4 -3.78 -3.95 -21.81
N GLU A 5 -4.18 -2.90 -22.54
CA GLU A 5 -5.59 -2.52 -22.69
C GLU A 5 -6.39 -3.59 -23.45
N GLU A 6 -5.85 -4.08 -24.57
CA GLU A 6 -6.46 -5.15 -25.38
C GLU A 6 -6.68 -6.45 -24.58
N ARG A 7 -5.85 -6.68 -23.55
CA ARG A 7 -5.95 -7.82 -22.63
C ARG A 7 -6.68 -7.51 -21.33
N GLY A 8 -7.34 -6.35 -21.24
CA GLY A 8 -8.20 -6.01 -20.11
C GLY A 8 -7.43 -5.72 -18.81
N GLN A 9 -6.36 -4.93 -18.84
CA GLN A 9 -5.61 -4.54 -17.64
C GLN A 9 -6.51 -4.03 -16.50
N SER A 10 -7.53 -3.24 -16.83
CA SER A 10 -8.51 -2.72 -15.86
C SER A 10 -9.37 -3.84 -15.24
N GLU A 11 -9.80 -4.82 -16.02
CA GLU A 11 -10.56 -5.98 -15.52
C GLU A 11 -9.67 -6.84 -14.62
N ALA A 12 -8.43 -7.12 -15.04
CA ALA A 12 -7.49 -7.92 -14.27
C ALA A 12 -7.22 -7.30 -12.89
N ILE A 13 -7.03 -5.97 -12.83
CA ILE A 13 -6.90 -5.24 -11.57
C ILE A 13 -8.19 -5.34 -10.77
N GLY A 14 -9.34 -4.96 -11.35
CA GLY A 14 -10.63 -4.94 -10.65
C GLY A 14 -11.03 -6.31 -10.08
N ARG A 15 -10.81 -7.37 -10.85
CA ARG A 15 -11.05 -8.75 -10.44
C ARG A 15 -10.15 -9.15 -9.27
N ASN A 16 -8.86 -8.85 -9.33
CA ASN A 16 -7.98 -9.11 -8.19
C ASN A 16 -8.46 -8.39 -6.93
N LEU A 17 -8.82 -7.10 -7.03
CA LEU A 17 -9.32 -6.35 -5.88
C LEU A 17 -10.54 -7.03 -5.25
N TYR A 18 -11.49 -7.47 -6.08
CA TYR A 18 -12.69 -8.18 -5.63
C TYR A 18 -12.33 -9.52 -4.96
N GLU A 19 -11.64 -10.41 -5.67
CA GLU A 19 -11.32 -11.77 -5.23
C GLU A 19 -10.47 -11.77 -3.95
N MET A 20 -9.51 -10.85 -3.83
CA MET A 20 -8.66 -10.73 -2.65
C MET A 20 -9.46 -10.39 -1.38
N THR A 21 -10.62 -9.73 -1.48
CA THR A 21 -11.47 -9.50 -0.30
C THR A 21 -12.07 -10.78 0.27
N GLU A 22 -12.27 -11.82 -0.55
CA GLU A 22 -12.95 -13.06 -0.17
C GLU A 22 -12.00 -14.19 0.25
N LEU A 23 -10.69 -14.03 -0.01
CA LEU A 23 -9.68 -15.04 0.30
C LEU A 23 -9.64 -15.42 1.79
N ARG A 24 -9.90 -16.70 2.10
CA ARG A 24 -10.00 -17.23 3.47
C ARG A 24 -8.64 -17.56 4.13
N VAL A 25 -7.58 -16.91 3.70
CA VAL A 25 -6.23 -17.05 4.23
C VAL A 25 -5.67 -15.69 4.65
N PRO A 26 -4.70 -15.65 5.58
CA PRO A 26 -4.00 -14.42 5.91
C PRO A 26 -3.25 -13.83 4.71
N ILE A 27 -3.39 -12.53 4.49
CA ILE A 27 -2.70 -11.78 3.45
C ILE A 27 -1.93 -10.64 4.11
N ILE A 28 -0.59 -10.72 4.05
CA ILE A 28 0.30 -9.68 4.55
C ILE A 28 1.00 -9.04 3.36
N CYS A 29 0.70 -7.77 3.10
CA CYS A 29 1.27 -7.01 2.00
C CYS A 29 2.46 -6.20 2.50
N THR A 30 3.57 -6.16 1.76
CA THR A 30 4.75 -5.35 2.12
C THR A 30 5.21 -4.53 0.92
N VAL A 31 5.19 -3.21 1.04
CA VAL A 31 5.77 -2.31 0.04
C VAL A 31 7.28 -2.20 0.29
N ILE A 32 8.08 -2.77 -0.61
CA ILE A 32 9.55 -2.85 -0.51
C ILE A 32 10.31 -1.81 -1.33
N GLY A 33 9.59 -0.97 -2.08
CA GLY A 33 10.13 0.04 -2.97
C GLY A 33 9.02 1.01 -3.34
N GLU A 34 8.68 1.06 -4.62
CA GLU A 34 7.60 1.92 -5.13
C GLU A 34 6.27 1.16 -5.28
N GLY A 35 5.26 1.58 -4.53
CA GLY A 35 3.87 1.18 -4.67
C GLY A 35 3.13 2.11 -5.63
N GLY A 36 3.12 1.77 -6.92
CA GLY A 36 2.47 2.60 -7.95
C GLY A 36 1.00 2.26 -8.19
N SER A 37 0.10 3.17 -7.80
CA SER A 37 -1.31 3.24 -8.22
C SER A 37 -2.07 1.90 -8.12
N GLY A 38 -3.04 1.69 -9.02
CA GLY A 38 -3.84 0.47 -9.11
C GLY A 38 -3.02 -0.79 -9.36
N GLY A 39 -1.84 -0.68 -9.98
CA GLY A 39 -0.95 -1.82 -10.21
C GLY A 39 -0.40 -2.42 -8.92
N ALA A 40 0.03 -1.57 -7.98
CA ALA A 40 0.41 -2.02 -6.64
C ALA A 40 -0.81 -2.47 -5.83
N LEU A 41 -1.94 -1.75 -5.94
CA LEU A 41 -3.16 -2.08 -5.20
C LEU A 41 -3.74 -3.44 -5.59
N ALA A 42 -3.58 -3.86 -6.85
CA ALA A 42 -4.04 -5.14 -7.39
C ALA A 42 -3.51 -6.37 -6.64
N ILE A 43 -2.48 -6.21 -5.79
CA ILE A 43 -1.93 -7.26 -4.94
C ILE A 43 -1.77 -6.82 -3.48
N ALA A 44 -2.36 -5.68 -3.10
CA ALA A 44 -2.19 -5.07 -1.78
C ALA A 44 -3.49 -5.00 -0.96
N VAL A 45 -4.53 -5.75 -1.36
CA VAL A 45 -5.75 -5.93 -0.57
C VAL A 45 -5.52 -7.07 0.43
N GLY A 46 -5.22 -6.73 1.68
CA GLY A 46 -4.89 -7.72 2.70
C GLY A 46 -5.26 -7.34 4.11
N ASP A 47 -4.86 -8.18 5.06
CA ASP A 47 -5.16 -8.03 6.49
C ASP A 47 -4.19 -7.07 7.18
N ALA A 48 -2.95 -6.98 6.68
CA ALA A 48 -1.95 -6.03 7.11
C ALA A 48 -1.14 -5.48 5.92
N LEU A 49 -0.85 -4.19 5.96
CA LEU A 49 0.03 -3.48 5.04
C LEU A 49 1.27 -2.98 5.80
N LEU A 50 2.40 -3.58 5.48
CA LEU A 50 3.72 -3.19 5.94
C LEU A 50 4.41 -2.35 4.86
N MET A 51 5.33 -1.50 5.25
CA MET A 51 6.05 -0.66 4.31
C MET A 51 7.48 -0.42 4.80
N LEU A 52 8.46 -0.55 3.91
CA LEU A 52 9.82 -0.14 4.23
C LEU A 52 9.88 1.37 4.44
N GLN A 53 10.79 1.81 5.31
CA GLN A 53 10.91 3.21 5.75
C GLN A 53 11.03 4.22 4.60
N TYR A 54 11.77 3.89 3.55
CA TYR A 54 12.00 4.71 2.37
C TYR A 54 11.19 4.26 1.15
N GLY A 55 10.28 3.29 1.31
CA GLY A 55 9.30 2.97 0.29
C GLY A 55 8.33 4.13 0.06
N THR A 56 7.68 4.13 -1.11
CA THR A 56 6.62 5.08 -1.46
C THR A 56 5.35 4.34 -1.85
N TYR A 57 4.18 4.94 -1.63
CA TYR A 57 2.91 4.41 -2.12
C TYR A 57 2.01 5.58 -2.54
N SER A 58 1.60 5.61 -3.81
CA SER A 58 0.85 6.74 -4.36
C SER A 58 -0.19 6.31 -5.39
N VAL A 59 -1.24 7.13 -5.55
CA VAL A 59 -2.27 6.92 -6.59
C VAL A 59 -1.78 7.28 -8.00
N ILE A 60 -0.77 8.14 -8.09
CA ILE A 60 -0.15 8.64 -9.32
C ILE A 60 1.33 8.92 -9.03
N SER A 61 2.21 8.83 -10.04
CA SER A 61 3.60 9.26 -9.84
C SER A 61 3.66 10.77 -9.56
N PRO A 62 4.64 11.24 -8.77
CA PRO A 62 4.81 12.67 -8.50
C PRO A 62 4.99 13.51 -9.78
N GLU A 63 5.69 12.99 -10.78
CA GLU A 63 5.90 13.64 -12.08
C GLU A 63 4.58 13.77 -12.85
N GLY A 64 3.76 12.71 -12.84
CA GLY A 64 2.44 12.72 -13.45
C GLY A 64 1.53 13.76 -12.78
N CYS A 65 1.50 13.77 -11.45
CA CYS A 65 0.74 14.76 -10.67
C CYS A 65 1.20 16.20 -10.96
N ALA A 66 2.53 16.42 -10.98
CA ALA A 66 3.14 17.71 -11.25
C ALA A 66 2.78 18.23 -12.65
N SER A 67 2.83 17.37 -13.67
CA SER A 67 2.45 17.72 -15.04
C SER A 67 0.99 18.13 -15.18
N ILE A 68 0.09 17.57 -14.36
CA ILE A 68 -1.35 17.86 -14.42
C ILE A 68 -1.69 19.13 -13.63
N LEU A 69 -1.24 19.22 -12.36
CA LEU A 69 -1.65 20.29 -11.46
C LEU A 69 -0.79 21.56 -11.61
N TRP A 70 0.50 21.41 -11.92
CA TRP A 70 1.45 22.52 -12.06
C TRP A 70 1.88 22.77 -13.51
N LYS A 71 1.45 21.93 -14.47
CA LYS A 71 1.87 22.00 -15.88
C LYS A 71 3.40 21.96 -16.06
N SER A 72 4.12 21.36 -15.10
CA SER A 72 5.57 21.21 -15.13
C SER A 72 5.98 19.96 -14.35
N ALA A 73 6.78 19.09 -14.97
CA ALA A 73 7.34 17.90 -14.31
C ALA A 73 8.40 18.24 -13.26
N GLU A 74 9.03 19.41 -13.34
CA GLU A 74 10.03 19.89 -12.36
C GLU A 74 9.44 20.07 -10.96
N LYS A 75 8.11 20.18 -10.87
CA LYS A 75 7.36 20.28 -9.61
C LYS A 75 7.07 18.93 -8.96
N ALA A 76 7.69 17.83 -9.42
CA ALA A 76 7.56 16.51 -8.81
C ALA A 76 7.87 16.47 -7.29
N PRO A 77 8.90 17.16 -6.76
CA PRO A 77 9.14 17.18 -5.31
C PRO A 77 7.98 17.81 -4.52
N ASP A 78 7.45 18.93 -5.00
CA ASP A 78 6.30 19.63 -4.39
C ASP A 78 5.04 18.73 -4.45
N ALA A 79 4.85 18.01 -5.55
CA ALA A 79 3.75 17.06 -5.72
C ALA A 79 3.88 15.84 -4.79
N ALA A 80 5.09 15.27 -4.63
CA ALA A 80 5.34 14.14 -3.75
C ALA A 80 5.01 14.47 -2.28
N GLU A 81 5.43 15.66 -1.83
CA GLU A 81 5.14 16.15 -0.48
C GLU A 81 3.62 16.35 -0.28
N THR A 82 2.96 16.99 -1.27
CA THR A 82 1.52 17.25 -1.22
C THR A 82 0.69 15.96 -1.21
N LEU A 83 1.09 14.97 -2.02
CA LEU A 83 0.44 13.66 -2.08
C LEU A 83 0.66 12.84 -0.80
N GLY A 84 1.73 13.09 -0.05
CA GLY A 84 2.02 12.41 1.20
C GLY A 84 2.36 10.93 1.03
N ILE A 85 3.24 10.62 0.08
CA ILE A 85 3.51 9.25 -0.41
C ILE A 85 4.42 8.40 0.51
N THR A 86 4.98 8.99 1.57
CA THR A 86 6.00 8.36 2.41
C THR A 86 5.39 7.43 3.46
N ALA A 87 6.15 6.41 3.87
CA ALA A 87 5.71 5.43 4.86
C ALA A 87 5.22 6.07 6.18
N THR A 88 5.92 7.11 6.64
CA THR A 88 5.55 7.86 7.86
C THR A 88 4.23 8.60 7.71
N ARG A 89 4.01 9.27 6.57
CA ARG A 89 2.79 10.00 6.30
C ARG A 89 1.58 9.07 6.16
N LEU A 90 1.74 7.99 5.40
CA LEU A 90 0.67 7.00 5.20
C LEU A 90 0.32 6.25 6.49
N LYS A 91 1.30 5.98 7.36
CA LYS A 91 1.03 5.44 8.69
C LYS A 91 0.25 6.42 9.57
N ALA A 92 0.59 7.71 9.55
CA ALA A 92 -0.15 8.73 10.29
C ALA A 92 -1.62 8.87 9.80
N LEU A 93 -1.90 8.52 8.55
CA LEU A 93 -3.25 8.46 7.98
C LEU A 93 -3.98 7.14 8.27
N GLY A 94 -3.33 6.16 8.89
CA GLY A 94 -3.92 4.84 9.17
C GLY A 94 -3.96 3.89 7.97
N LEU A 95 -3.25 4.20 6.89
CA LEU A 95 -3.21 3.36 5.68
C LEU A 95 -2.17 2.24 5.78
N VAL A 96 -1.06 2.52 6.47
CA VAL A 96 0.05 1.56 6.72
C VAL A 96 0.07 1.18 8.20
N ASP A 97 0.08 -0.12 8.50
CA ASP A 97 0.06 -0.63 9.87
C ASP A 97 1.43 -0.55 10.53
N LYS A 98 2.48 -0.92 9.79
CA LYS A 98 3.85 -1.01 10.32
C LYS A 98 4.86 -0.51 9.31
N ILE A 99 5.72 0.37 9.79
CA ILE A 99 6.93 0.78 9.07
C ILE A 99 8.04 -0.18 9.51
N ILE A 100 8.77 -0.72 8.54
CA ILE A 100 9.94 -1.56 8.75
C ILE A 100 11.15 -0.66 8.58
N ASN A 101 11.86 -0.41 9.68
CA ASN A 101 13.04 0.45 9.66
C ASN A 101 14.14 -0.16 8.79
N GLU A 102 14.74 0.70 7.97
CA GLU A 102 15.85 0.34 7.12
C GLU A 102 17.20 0.61 7.83
N PRO A 103 18.28 -0.08 7.42
CA PRO A 103 19.63 0.23 7.86
C PRO A 103 20.00 1.69 7.59
N LEU A 104 21.05 2.18 8.26
CA LEU A 104 21.55 3.53 8.04
C LEU A 104 21.94 3.73 6.56
N GLY A 105 21.24 4.65 5.90
CA GLY A 105 21.42 4.94 4.47
C GLY A 105 20.56 4.08 3.53
N GLY A 106 19.67 3.23 4.03
CA GLY A 106 18.69 2.46 3.25
C GLY A 106 18.96 0.95 3.16
N ALA A 107 17.96 0.20 2.71
CA ALA A 107 17.94 -1.26 2.63
C ALA A 107 19.11 -1.85 1.83
N HIS A 108 19.52 -1.16 0.77
CA HIS A 108 20.63 -1.57 -0.09
C HIS A 108 22.00 -1.54 0.60
N ARG A 109 22.11 -0.92 1.77
CA ARG A 109 23.37 -0.81 2.53
C ARG A 109 23.69 -2.05 3.34
N ASP A 110 22.67 -2.82 3.73
CA ASP A 110 22.80 -4.02 4.56
C ASP A 110 21.60 -4.95 4.34
N TYR A 111 21.71 -5.81 3.31
CA TYR A 111 20.69 -6.78 2.97
C TYR A 111 20.39 -7.77 4.11
N PRO A 112 21.39 -8.36 4.81
CA PRO A 112 21.13 -9.22 5.96
C PRO A 112 20.28 -8.54 7.05
N ALA A 113 20.59 -7.29 7.40
CA ALA A 113 19.85 -6.56 8.43
C ALA A 113 18.41 -6.25 8.02
N ILE A 114 18.17 -5.76 6.79
CA ILE A 114 16.80 -5.49 6.34
C ILE A 114 15.98 -6.78 6.21
N MET A 115 16.58 -7.87 5.75
CA MET A 115 15.88 -9.17 5.68
C MET A 115 15.47 -9.69 7.05
N LEU A 116 16.30 -9.50 8.08
CA LEU A 116 15.94 -9.84 9.45
C LEU A 116 14.74 -8.99 9.94
N ASN A 117 14.75 -7.69 9.66
CA ASN A 117 13.67 -6.78 10.03
C ASN A 117 12.35 -7.14 9.32
N VAL A 118 12.41 -7.40 8.01
CA VAL A 118 11.25 -7.85 7.21
C VAL A 118 10.71 -9.17 7.73
N LYS A 119 11.57 -10.17 7.97
CA LYS A 119 11.18 -11.47 8.53
C LYS A 119 10.43 -11.30 9.85
N LYS A 120 10.99 -10.51 10.78
CA LYS A 120 10.35 -10.24 12.07
C LYS A 120 8.99 -9.58 11.89
N ALA A 121 8.90 -8.56 11.03
CA ALA A 121 7.66 -7.84 10.79
C ALA A 121 6.56 -8.74 10.19
N LEU A 122 6.92 -9.60 9.23
CA LEU A 122 6.01 -10.59 8.64
C LEU A 122 5.55 -11.62 9.66
N GLN A 123 6.46 -12.15 10.49
CA GLN A 123 6.12 -13.12 11.54
C GLN A 123 5.15 -12.52 12.58
N ASP A 124 5.42 -11.29 13.03
CA ASP A 124 4.53 -10.58 13.96
C ASP A 124 3.14 -10.39 13.35
N ALA A 125 3.07 -9.86 12.12
CA ALA A 125 1.80 -9.58 11.45
C ALA A 125 1.02 -10.87 11.17
N LEU A 126 1.68 -11.91 10.67
CA LEU A 126 1.06 -13.20 10.41
C LEU A 126 0.51 -13.83 11.70
N LYS A 127 1.27 -13.79 12.80
CA LYS A 127 0.82 -14.30 14.10
C LYS A 127 -0.43 -13.57 14.59
N THR A 128 -0.48 -12.24 14.44
CA THR A 128 -1.65 -11.44 14.82
C THR A 128 -2.87 -11.84 13.99
N VAL A 129 -2.74 -11.97 12.67
CA VAL A 129 -3.86 -12.34 11.79
C VAL A 129 -4.33 -13.78 12.06
N GLN A 130 -3.39 -14.72 12.21
CA GLN A 130 -3.70 -16.14 12.47
C GLN A 130 -4.29 -16.41 13.86
N SER A 131 -4.16 -15.49 14.81
CA SER A 131 -4.81 -15.61 16.13
C SER A 131 -6.33 -15.47 16.08
N LYS A 132 -6.89 -15.08 14.92
CA LYS A 132 -8.33 -14.89 14.71
C LYS A 132 -8.91 -16.02 13.86
N PRO A 133 -10.16 -16.45 14.12
CA PRO A 133 -10.88 -17.32 13.20
C PRO A 133 -11.02 -16.69 11.80
N ALA A 134 -11.07 -17.51 10.75
CA ALA A 134 -11.15 -17.04 9.37
C ALA A 134 -12.34 -16.08 9.12
N ALA A 135 -13.50 -16.33 9.75
CA ALA A 135 -14.66 -15.44 9.64
C ALA A 135 -14.39 -14.03 10.22
N SER A 136 -13.74 -13.96 11.37
CA SER A 136 -13.36 -12.68 11.99
C SER A 136 -12.29 -11.96 11.18
N MET A 137 -11.31 -12.69 10.62
CA MET A 137 -10.29 -12.13 9.74
C MET A 137 -10.92 -11.48 8.49
N LEU A 138 -11.87 -12.15 7.82
CA LEU A 138 -12.59 -11.60 6.68
C LEU A 138 -13.39 -10.35 7.06
N GLN A 139 -14.08 -10.38 8.20
CA GLN A 139 -14.81 -9.22 8.70
C GLN A 139 -13.88 -8.04 8.99
N ASP A 140 -12.72 -8.29 9.60
CA ASP A 140 -11.72 -7.27 9.86
C ASP A 140 -11.17 -6.66 8.57
N ARG A 141 -10.87 -7.49 7.56
CA ARG A 141 -10.46 -7.03 6.23
C ARG A 141 -11.52 -6.14 5.58
N PHE A 142 -12.79 -6.56 5.63
CA PHE A 142 -13.90 -5.76 5.13
C PHE A 142 -14.02 -4.42 5.87
N ASN A 143 -14.03 -4.45 7.20
CA ASN A 143 -14.13 -3.26 8.05
C ASN A 143 -12.97 -2.30 7.78
N ARG A 144 -11.75 -2.82 7.65
CA ARG A 144 -10.56 -2.05 7.28
C ARG A 144 -10.78 -1.31 5.97
N LEU A 145 -11.22 -2.02 4.92
CA LEU A 145 -11.47 -1.41 3.61
C LEU A 145 -12.55 -0.33 3.66
N MET A 146 -13.64 -0.57 4.38
CA MET A 146 -14.72 0.40 4.54
C MET A 146 -14.33 1.61 5.41
N SER A 147 -13.31 1.47 6.26
CA SER A 147 -12.81 2.57 7.10
C SER A 147 -11.93 3.57 6.35
N TYR A 148 -11.48 3.25 5.15
CA TYR A 148 -10.61 4.13 4.38
C TYR A 148 -11.37 5.34 3.82
N GLY A 149 -10.79 6.51 4.02
CA GLY A 149 -11.36 7.79 3.62
C GLY A 149 -11.84 8.60 4.81
N LYS A 150 -11.95 9.91 4.62
CA LYS A 150 -12.53 10.86 5.58
C LYS A 150 -13.40 11.82 4.80
N PHE A 151 -14.67 11.87 5.15
CA PHE A 151 -15.66 12.74 4.53
C PHE A 151 -16.53 13.37 5.61
N LYS A 152 -17.12 14.52 5.29
CA LYS A 152 -18.11 15.17 6.14
C LYS A 152 -19.47 14.87 5.54
N GLU A 153 -20.32 14.18 6.30
CA GLU A 153 -21.71 13.99 5.92
C GLU A 153 -22.40 15.36 5.84
N ILE A 154 -23.09 15.62 4.73
CA ILE A 154 -23.95 16.78 4.59
C ILE A 154 -25.32 16.31 5.02
N ALA A 155 -25.83 16.82 6.14
CA ALA A 155 -27.20 16.57 6.53
C ALA A 155 -28.12 17.12 5.43
N LEU A 156 -28.96 16.24 4.88
CA LEU A 156 -30.03 16.58 3.95
C LEU A 156 -31.11 17.41 4.64
#